data_AF-A0A7C2ZWW4-F1
#
_entry.id   AF-A0A7C2ZWW4-F1
#
_cell.length_a   1.000
_cell.length_b   1.000
_cell.length_c   1.000
_cell.angle_alpha   90.00
_cell.angle_beta   90.00
_cell.angle_gamma   90.00
#
_symmetry.space_group_name_H-M   'P 1'
#
loop_
_entity.id
_entity.type
_entity.pdbx_description
1 polymer ?
#
loop_
_entity_poly.entity_id
_entity_poly.type
_entity_poly.pdbx_seq_one_letter_code
_entity_poly.pdbx_strand_id
1 'polypeptide(L)'
;MTNLGLIKLLLLTGLPLSACILFSILFYNGKPMSFKELVEKSGYTKGHISNILKLLESFNLVERIPERKKVYFVAKKEGIY
;
A
#
# COMPACT_ATOMS: atom_id res chain seq x y z
N MET A 1 -6.86 2.21 -12.35
CA MET A 1 -6.86 3.68 -12.50
C MET A 1 -6.45 4.27 -11.17
N THR A 2 -5.29 4.93 -11.10
CA THR A 2 -4.79 5.62 -9.90
C THR A 2 -5.58 6.91 -9.70
N ASN A 3 -6.15 7.14 -8.53
CA ASN A 3 -6.89 8.36 -8.25
C ASN A 3 -5.93 9.44 -7.72
N LEU A 4 -5.81 10.53 -8.47
CA LEU A 4 -4.92 11.65 -8.14
C LEU A 4 -5.32 12.38 -6.86
N GLY A 5 -6.60 12.36 -6.46
CA GLY A 5 -7.09 13.02 -5.24
C GLY A 5 -6.55 12.35 -3.98
N LEU A 6 -6.63 11.01 -3.91
CA LEU A 6 -6.11 10.25 -2.78
C LEU A 6 -4.58 10.38 -2.66
N ILE A 7 -3.88 10.33 -3.80
CA ILE A 7 -2.42 10.51 -3.83
C ILE A 7 -2.04 11.90 -3.31
N LYS A 8 -2.72 12.96 -3.74
CA LYS A 8 -2.47 14.33 -3.25
C LYS A 8 -2.70 14.43 -1.74
N LEU A 9 -3.76 13.84 -1.21
CA LEU A 9 -4.04 13.85 0.23
C LEU A 9 -2.91 13.18 1.02
N LEU A 10 -2.44 12.01 0.58
CA LEU A 10 -1.35 11.29 1.23
C LEU A 10 0.00 12.01 1.10
N LEU A 11 0.23 12.71 -0.02
CA LEU A 11 1.42 13.54 -0.15
C LEU A 11 1.44 14.68 0.88
N LEU A 12 0.27 15.24 1.23
CA LEU A 12 0.17 16.28 2.27
C LEU A 12 0.52 15.77 3.67
N THR A 13 0.42 14.46 3.93
CA THR A 13 0.84 13.87 5.23
C THR A 13 2.35 13.66 5.32
N GLY A 14 3.10 13.98 4.26
CA GLY A 14 4.55 13.79 4.20
C GLY A 14 4.98 12.40 3.72
N LEU A 15 4.05 11.57 3.25
CA LEU A 15 4.40 10.26 2.67
C LEU A 15 5.10 10.43 1.31
N PRO A 16 6.11 9.60 1.01
CA PRO A 16 6.74 9.62 -0.30
C PRO A 16 5.75 9.18 -1.39
N LEU A 17 5.93 9.71 -2.60
CA LEU A 17 5.04 9.43 -3.73
C LEU A 17 4.87 7.92 -4.01
N SER A 18 5.94 7.14 -3.88
CA SER A 18 5.89 5.69 -4.07
C SER A 18 5.01 4.98 -3.04
N ALA A 19 4.97 5.47 -1.79
CA ALA A 19 4.07 4.96 -0.77
C ALA A 19 2.62 5.34 -1.06
N CYS A 20 2.38 6.57 -1.49
CA CYS A 20 1.06 7.04 -1.91
C CYS A 20 0.49 6.21 -3.07
N ILE A 21 1.33 5.89 -4.06
CA ILE A 21 0.96 5.05 -5.20
C ILE A 21 0.64 3.62 -4.75
N LEU A 22 1.52 3.00 -3.95
CA LEU A 22 1.31 1.62 -3.49
C LEU A 22 0.04 1.50 -2.64
N PHE A 23 -0.19 2.44 -1.74
CA PHE A 23 -1.41 2.52 -0.95
C PHE A 23 -2.64 2.71 -1.84
N SER A 24 -2.59 3.61 -2.83
CA SER A 24 -3.70 3.81 -3.77
C SER A 24 -4.04 2.53 -4.53
N ILE A 25 -3.04 1.76 -4.97
CA ILE A 25 -3.26 0.45 -5.62
C ILE A 25 -4.00 -0.49 -4.67
N LEU A 26 -3.55 -0.63 -3.42
CA LEU A 26 -4.20 -1.49 -2.41
C LEU A 26 -5.62 -1.03 -2.11
N PHE A 27 -5.83 0.27 -1.93
CA PHE A 27 -7.11 0.88 -1.58
C PHE A 27 -8.17 0.65 -2.67
N TYR A 28 -7.82 0.90 -3.94
CA TYR A 28 -8.75 0.71 -5.05
C TYR A 28 -8.93 -0.76 -5.46
N ASN A 29 -7.92 -1.61 -5.26
CA ASN A 29 -8.09 -3.04 -5.51
C ASN A 29 -9.11 -3.66 -4.56
N GLY A 30 -9.26 -3.10 -3.35
CA GLY A 30 -10.31 -3.48 -2.39
C GLY A 30 -10.20 -4.91 -1.85
N LYS A 31 -9.12 -5.62 -2.18
CA LYS A 31 -8.84 -7.00 -1.80
C LYS A 31 -7.40 -7.13 -1.30
N PRO A 32 -7.12 -8.03 -0.34
CA PRO A 32 -5.77 -8.32 0.10
C PRO A 32 -4.90 -8.74 -1.09
N MET A 33 -3.70 -8.16 -1.18
CA MET A 33 -2.72 -8.47 -2.22
C MET A 33 -1.46 -9.07 -1.62
N SER A 34 -0.95 -10.11 -2.25
CA SER A 34 0.34 -10.68 -1.89
C SER A 34 1.47 -9.74 -2.26
N PHE A 35 2.62 -9.92 -1.60
CA PHE A 35 3.84 -9.17 -1.92
C PHE A 35 4.23 -9.28 -3.41
N LYS A 36 4.03 -10.44 -4.03
CA LYS A 36 4.34 -10.67 -5.44
C LYS A 36 3.44 -9.84 -6.36
N GLU A 37 2.14 -9.80 -6.09
CA GLU A 37 1.19 -9.00 -6.87
C GLU A 37 1.47 -7.50 -6.73
N LEU A 38 1.95 -7.05 -5.57
CA LEU A 38 2.36 -5.66 -5.38
C LEU A 38 3.58 -5.29 -6.21
N VAL A 39 4.57 -6.18 -6.32
CA VAL A 39 5.73 -6.03 -7.22
C VAL A 39 5.26 -5.92 -8.67
N GLU A 40 4.42 -6.85 -9.11
CA GLU A 40 3.93 -6.90 -10.49
C GLU A 40 3.06 -5.69 -10.85
N LYS A 41 2.17 -5.23 -9.96
CA LYS A 41 1.28 -4.10 -10.23
C LYS A 41 1.96 -2.74 -10.13
N SER A 42 2.91 -2.57 -9.20
CA SER A 42 3.57 -1.28 -9.00
C SER A 42 4.79 -1.07 -9.90
N GLY A 43 5.39 -2.16 -10.41
CA GLY A 43 6.66 -2.10 -11.16
C GLY A 43 7.88 -1.77 -10.30
N TYR A 44 7.72 -1.68 -8.98
CA TYR A 44 8.83 -1.41 -8.05
C TYR A 44 9.59 -2.68 -7.67
N THR A 45 10.86 -2.51 -7.31
CA THR A 45 11.69 -3.62 -6.83
C THR A 45 11.18 -4.14 -5.47
N LYS A 46 11.48 -5.41 -5.18
CA LYS A 46 11.12 -6.06 -3.90
C LYS A 46 11.61 -5.27 -2.68
N GLY A 47 12.85 -4.77 -2.70
CA GLY A 47 13.41 -3.98 -1.61
C GLY A 47 12.64 -2.68 -1.37
N HIS A 48 12.29 -1.98 -2.46
CA HIS A 48 11.53 -0.74 -2.40
C HIS A 48 10.13 -0.97 -1.80
N ILE A 49 9.44 -2.02 -2.26
CA ILE A 49 8.11 -2.37 -1.73
C ILE A 49 8.17 -2.78 -0.27
N SER A 50 9.17 -3.55 0.14
CA SER A 50 9.33 -3.95 1.55
C SER A 50 9.44 -2.72 2.46
N ASN A 51 10.25 -1.74 2.06
CA ASN A 51 10.41 -0.49 2.81
C ASN A 51 9.13 0.35 2.82
N ILE A 52 8.45 0.45 1.67
CA ILE A 52 7.17 1.15 1.58
C ILE A 52 6.10 0.50 2.44
N LEU A 53 6.00 -0.84 2.45
CA LEU A 53 5.01 -1.56 3.24
C LEU A 53 5.23 -1.35 4.73
N LYS A 54 6.48 -1.43 5.20
CA LYS A 54 6.83 -1.10 6.59
C LYS A 54 6.43 0.33 6.96
N LEU A 55 6.65 1.28 6.05
CA LEU A 55 6.23 2.66 6.24
C LEU A 55 4.69 2.76 6.33
N LEU A 56 3.97 2.17 5.39
CA LEU A 56 2.50 2.20 5.40
C LEU A 56 1.91 1.48 6.63
N GLU A 57 2.54 0.42 7.11
CA GLU A 57 2.21 -0.25 8.38
C GLU A 57 2.45 0.68 9.58
N SER A 58 3.57 1.42 9.62
CA SER A 58 3.85 2.36 10.73
C SER A 58 2.88 3.53 10.78
N PHE A 59 2.33 3.94 9.63
CA PHE A 59 1.26 4.92 9.55
C PHE A 59 -0.15 4.32 9.78
N ASN A 60 -0.24 3.03 10.11
CA ASN A 60 -1.50 2.28 10.27
C ASN A 60 -2.42 2.37 9.04
N LEU A 61 -1.84 2.53 7.85
CA LEU A 61 -2.55 2.62 6.57
C LEU A 61 -2.71 1.24 5.91
N VAL A 62 -1.81 0.30 6.19
CA VAL A 62 -1.86 -1.06 5.64
C VAL A 62 -1.84 -2.07 6.77
N GLU A 63 -2.61 -3.14 6.59
CA GLU A 63 -2.62 -4.30 7.48
C GLU A 63 -2.02 -5.51 6.79
N ARG A 64 -1.22 -6.26 7.56
CA ARG A 64 -0.62 -7.51 7.14
C ARG A 64 -1.46 -8.68 7.63
N ILE A 65 -1.99 -9.45 6.69
CA ILE A 65 -2.81 -10.64 6.94
C ILE A 65 -1.95 -11.88 6.64
N PRO A 66 -1.47 -12.62 7.65
CA PRO A 66 -0.82 -13.90 7.43
C PRO A 66 -1.87 -14.94 7.03
N GLU A 67 -1.68 -15.60 5.89
CA GLU A 67 -2.54 -16.70 5.43
C GLU A 67 -1.68 -17.93 5.13
N ARG A 68 -1.69 -18.89 6.07
CA ARG A 68 -0.91 -20.14 6.01
C ARG A 68 0.58 -19.88 5.73
N LYS A 69 1.02 -20.09 4.48
CA LYS A 69 2.41 -19.93 4.02
C LYS A 69 2.65 -18.61 3.28
N LYS A 70 1.62 -17.77 3.13
CA LYS A 70 1.67 -16.51 2.39
C LYS A 70 1.30 -15.34 3.28
N VAL A 71 1.70 -14.16 2.84
CA VAL A 71 1.41 -12.90 3.49
C VAL A 71 0.70 -12.01 2.48
N TYR A 72 -0.44 -11.48 2.91
CA TYR A 72 -1.23 -10.54 2.16
C TYR A 72 -1.25 -9.18 2.86
N PHE A 73 -1.43 -8.13 2.08
CA PHE A 73 -1.48 -6.76 2.53
C PHE A 73 -2.80 -6.16 2.07
N VAL A 74 -3.49 -5.46 2.97
CA VAL A 74 -4.75 -4.78 2.66
C VAL A 74 -4.67 -3.32 3.14
N ALA A 75 -5.20 -2.39 2.35
CA ALA A 75 -5.32 -1.01 2.79
C ALA A 75 -6.44 -0.89 3.85
N LYS A 76 -6.12 -0.27 4.98
CA LYS A 76 -7.11 0.10 6.00
C LYS A 76 -7.91 1.30 5.51
N LYS A 77 -9.23 1.13 5.43
CA LYS A 77 -10.16 2.22 5.08
C LYS A 77 -10.39 3.18 6.26
N GLU A 78 -10.15 2.71 7.47
CA GLU A 78 -10.43 3.42 8.73
C GLU A 78 -9.36 4.47 9.08
N GLY A 79 -8.18 4.43 8.44
CA GLY A 79 -7.12 5.44 8.64
C GLY A 79 -7.33 6.74 7.86
N ILE A 80 -8.45 6.89 7.15
CA ILE A 80 -8.86 8.11 6.44
C ILE A 80 -10.08 8.66 7.19
N TYR A 81 -9.86 9.25 8.36
CA TYR A 81 -10.84 10.03 9.12
C TYR A 81 -10.18 11.31 9.60
#